data_AF-A0A961KFT6-F1
#
_entry.id   AF-A0A961KFT6-F1
#
_cell.length_a   1.000
_cell.length_b   1.000
_cell.length_c   1.000
_cell.angle_alpha   90.00
_cell.angle_beta   90.00
_cell.angle_gamma   90.00
#
_symmetry.space_group_name_H-M   'P 1'
#
loop_
_entity.id
_entity.type
_entity.pdbx_description
1 polymer ?
#
loop_
_entity_poly.entity_id
_entity_poly.type
_entity_poly.pdbx_seq_one_letter_code
_entity_poly.pdbx_strand_id
1 'polypeptide(L)'
;PTNHLDIESREALVEALTAYSGAVVLVSHDMHLLSLVADRLWLVKDGSVAPYPDDLDAYRAMLLADPEKDKARPAKPARPKASREQVLALKAEVRKCEQRVEKLQEMRDKLAVKLADPALYDDARKGDLDVWNRKYAEVMEGLDRAEALWMSSVDALEKAEK
;
A
#
# COMPACT_ATOMS: atom_id res chain seq x y z
N PRO A 1 11.90 -11.64 20.90
CA PRO A 1 13.23 -11.24 20.38
C PRO A 1 13.27 -11.40 18.84
N THR A 2 12.71 -10.41 18.14
CA THR A 2 12.61 -10.40 16.66
C THR A 2 13.74 -9.60 16.00
N ASN A 3 14.78 -9.23 16.75
CA ASN A 3 15.73 -8.19 16.32
C ASN A 3 16.83 -8.68 15.36
N HIS A 4 16.83 -9.94 14.94
CA HIS A 4 17.85 -10.54 14.07
C HIS A 4 17.31 -11.68 13.18
N LEU A 5 16.09 -11.56 12.65
CA LEU A 5 15.58 -12.53 11.66
C LEU A 5 15.59 -11.88 10.27
N ASP A 6 16.32 -12.49 9.34
CA ASP A 6 16.30 -12.14 7.92
C ASP A 6 14.87 -12.25 7.36
N ILE A 7 14.57 -11.49 6.32
CA ILE A 7 13.22 -11.36 5.74
C ILE A 7 12.63 -12.73 5.39
N GLU A 8 13.42 -13.62 4.78
CA GLU A 8 13.01 -15.00 4.43
C GLU A 8 12.63 -15.84 5.66
N SER A 9 13.32 -15.63 6.79
CA SER A 9 13.03 -16.38 8.03
C SER A 9 11.76 -15.86 8.72
N ARG A 10 11.41 -14.58 8.56
CA ARG A 10 10.12 -14.05 9.03
C ARG A 10 8.96 -14.60 8.22
N GLU A 11 9.09 -14.68 6.89
CA GLU A 11 8.05 -15.23 6.02
C GLU A 11 7.80 -16.72 6.32
N ALA A 12 8.87 -17.52 6.45
CA ALA A 12 8.76 -18.93 6.84
C ALA A 12 8.11 -19.11 8.23
N LEU A 13 8.38 -18.20 9.17
CA LEU A 13 7.76 -18.23 10.50
C LEU A 13 6.27 -17.89 10.45
N VAL A 14 5.87 -16.90 9.63
CA VAL A 14 4.46 -16.56 9.42
C VAL A 14 3.73 -17.75 8.81
N GLU A 15 4.26 -18.35 7.75
CA GLU A 15 3.66 -19.52 7.10
C GLU A 15 3.53 -20.71 8.05
N ALA A 16 4.57 -21.00 8.84
CA ALA A 16 4.54 -22.07 9.84
C ALA A 16 3.50 -21.80 10.95
N LEU A 17 3.36 -20.56 11.40
CA LEU A 17 2.39 -20.19 12.43
C LEU A 17 0.95 -20.23 11.90
N THR A 18 0.72 -19.83 10.64
CA THR A 18 -0.59 -19.94 9.97
C THR A 18 -0.97 -21.39 9.70
N ALA A 19 -0.01 -22.26 9.37
CA ALA A 19 -0.24 -23.68 9.14
C ALA A 19 -0.40 -24.50 10.44
N TYR A 20 -0.05 -23.93 11.59
CA TYR A 20 -0.11 -24.63 12.87
C TYR A 20 -1.55 -24.69 13.41
N SER A 21 -2.09 -25.89 13.58
CA SER A 21 -3.49 -26.10 13.99
C SER A 21 -3.73 -26.00 15.51
N GLY A 22 -2.72 -25.64 16.30
CA GLY A 22 -2.83 -25.47 17.75
C GLY A 22 -2.98 -24.01 18.17
N ALA A 23 -3.25 -23.78 19.46
CA ALA A 23 -3.27 -22.43 20.01
C ALA A 23 -1.84 -21.96 20.32
N VAL A 24 -1.47 -20.77 19.83
CA VAL A 24 -0.16 -20.14 20.09
C VAL A 24 -0.39 -18.77 20.71
N VAL A 25 0.33 -18.48 21.80
CA VAL A 25 0.37 -17.16 22.40
C VAL A 25 1.68 -16.49 21.99
N LEU A 26 1.57 -15.40 21.24
CA LEU A 26 2.71 -14.69 20.69
C LEU A 26 2.83 -13.31 21.35
N VAL A 27 4.02 -13.01 21.87
CA VAL A 27 4.39 -11.69 22.38
C VAL A 27 5.51 -11.13 21.50
N SER A 28 5.19 -10.10 20.72
CA SER A 28 6.13 -9.47 19.79
C SER A 28 5.97 -7.96 19.79
N HIS A 29 7.05 -7.26 19.46
CA HIS A 29 7.03 -5.82 19.16
C HIS A 29 6.93 -5.55 17.64
N ASP A 30 7.02 -6.59 16.82
CA ASP A 30 6.90 -6.47 15.36
C ASP A 30 5.43 -6.45 14.93
N MET A 31 4.95 -5.27 14.58
CA MET A 31 3.55 -5.04 14.22
C MET A 31 3.16 -5.75 12.92
N HIS A 32 4.08 -5.89 11.97
CA HIS A 32 3.77 -6.50 10.68
C HIS A 32 3.53 -8.00 10.84
N LEU A 33 4.35 -8.66 11.67
CA LEU A 33 4.16 -10.08 11.99
C LEU A 33 2.86 -10.32 12.78
N LEU A 34 2.57 -9.46 13.77
CA LEU A 34 1.31 -9.57 14.53
C LEU A 34 0.08 -9.36 13.64
N SER A 35 0.14 -8.45 12.66
CA SER A 35 -0.97 -8.19 11.75
C SER A 35 -1.28 -9.37 10.81
N LEU A 36 -0.31 -10.24 10.55
CA LEU A 36 -0.48 -11.38 9.64
C LEU A 36 -0.90 -12.66 10.36
N VAL A 37 -0.55 -12.81 11.64
CA VAL A 37 -0.70 -14.07 12.39
C VAL A 37 -1.74 -13.99 13.52
N ALA A 38 -2.02 -12.80 14.06
CA ALA A 38 -2.87 -12.70 15.25
C ALA A 38 -4.37 -12.72 14.90
N ASP A 39 -5.07 -13.79 15.30
CA ASP A 39 -6.54 -13.84 15.23
C ASP A 39 -7.22 -13.00 16.32
N ARG A 40 -6.56 -12.83 17.47
CA ARG A 40 -7.10 -12.14 18.65
C ARG A 40 -6.01 -11.38 19.37
N LEU A 41 -6.27 -10.11 19.65
CA LEU A 41 -5.37 -9.26 20.42
C LEU A 41 -5.79 -9.23 21.88
N TRP A 42 -4.80 -9.22 22.77
CA TRP A 42 -5.00 -9.08 24.21
C TRP A 42 -4.13 -7.93 24.69
N LEU A 43 -4.76 -6.94 25.30
CA LEU A 43 -4.08 -5.77 25.81
C LEU A 43 -3.81 -5.94 27.31
N VAL A 44 -2.53 -5.84 27.68
CA VAL A 44 -2.10 -5.77 29.08
C VAL A 44 -1.95 -4.29 29.44
N LYS A 45 -2.85 -3.77 30.27
CA LYS A 45 -2.78 -2.39 30.79
C LYS A 45 -3.25 -2.34 32.24
N ASP A 46 -2.63 -1.46 33.03
CA ASP A 46 -3.02 -1.19 34.42
C ASP A 46 -3.10 -2.46 35.30
N GLY A 47 -2.19 -3.41 35.06
CA GLY A 47 -2.12 -4.69 35.80
C GLY A 47 -3.20 -5.71 35.46
N SER A 48 -4.02 -5.46 34.44
CA SER A 48 -5.08 -6.37 33.97
C SER A 48 -4.85 -6.77 32.50
N VAL A 49 -5.32 -7.95 32.12
CA VAL A 49 -5.31 -8.42 30.73
C VAL A 49 -6.75 -8.52 30.24
N ALA A 50 -7.08 -7.78 29.18
CA ALA A 50 -8.39 -7.83 28.55
C ALA A 50 -8.27 -8.12 27.04
N PRO A 51 -9.21 -8.87 26.44
CA PRO A 51 -9.27 -9.02 24.99
C PRO A 51 -9.51 -7.65 24.35
N TYR A 52 -8.70 -7.31 23.36
CA TYR A 52 -8.79 -6.07 22.60
C TYR A 52 -9.56 -6.36 21.29
N PRO A 53 -10.75 -5.78 21.09
CA PRO A 53 -11.62 -6.10 19.96
C PRO A 53 -11.25 -5.36 18.67
N ASP A 54 -10.39 -4.34 18.75
CA ASP A 54 -9.98 -3.52 17.61
C ASP A 54 -8.63 -3.98 17.03
N ASP A 55 -8.31 -3.58 15.80
CA ASP A 55 -7.07 -3.96 15.10
C ASP A 55 -5.82 -3.26 15.66
N LEU A 56 -4.64 -3.78 15.29
CA LEU A 56 -3.34 -3.20 15.66
C LEU A 56 -3.17 -1.74 15.24
N ASP A 57 -3.80 -1.31 14.14
CA ASP A 57 -3.84 0.08 13.71
C ASP A 57 -4.61 0.98 14.69
N ALA A 58 -5.70 0.49 15.27
CA ALA A 58 -6.44 1.20 16.31
C ALA A 58 -5.63 1.31 17.60
N TYR A 59 -4.88 0.25 17.94
CA TYR A 59 -3.96 0.27 19.07
C TYR A 59 -2.83 1.29 18.87
N ARG A 60 -2.26 1.38 17.67
CA ARG A 60 -1.25 2.40 17.31
C ARG A 60 -1.81 3.81 17.42
N ALA A 61 -3.03 4.03 16.92
CA ALA A 61 -3.70 5.32 17.02
C ALA A 61 -3.99 5.69 18.49
N MET A 62 -4.30 4.71 19.34
CA MET A 62 -4.49 4.90 20.78
C MET A 62 -3.19 5.22 21.51
N LEU A 63 -2.07 4.58 21.14
CA LEU A 63 -0.75 4.84 21.74
C LEU A 63 -0.18 6.21 21.35
N LEU A 64 -0.47 6.65 20.12
CA LEU A 64 -0.07 7.97 19.60
C LEU A 64 -1.03 9.09 20.03
N ALA A 65 -2.19 8.75 20.61
CA ALA A 65 -3.11 9.71 21.17
C ALA A 65 -2.72 10.03 22.62
N ASP A 66 -2.29 11.26 22.85
CA ASP A 66 -1.91 11.80 24.16
C ASP A 66 -3.01 11.58 25.24
N PRO A 67 -2.68 11.05 26.43
CA PRO A 67 -3.66 10.68 27.46
C PRO A 67 -4.36 11.88 28.14
N GLU A 68 -3.93 13.12 27.89
CA GLU A 68 -4.53 14.31 28.51
C GLU A 68 -5.84 14.80 27.86
N LYS A 69 -6.32 14.16 26.78
CA LYS A 69 -7.58 14.57 26.10
C LYS A 69 -8.82 13.73 26.44
N ASP A 70 -8.76 12.86 27.44
CA ASP A 70 -9.85 11.94 27.80
C ASP A 70 -10.67 12.37 29.03
N LYS A 71 -11.06 13.65 29.09
CA LYS A 71 -12.29 14.04 29.79
C LYS A 71 -13.21 14.76 28.81
N ALA A 72 -14.31 14.08 28.50
CA ALA A 72 -15.36 14.46 27.56
C ALA A 72 -15.04 14.21 26.08
N ARG A 73 -15.19 12.95 25.64
CA ARG A 73 -15.68 12.71 24.29
C ARG A 73 -16.78 11.66 24.30
N PRO A 74 -17.99 11.99 23.81
CA PRO A 74 -19.04 10.99 23.65
C PRO A 74 -18.57 9.93 22.66
N ALA A 75 -19.07 8.70 22.82
CA ALA A 75 -18.79 7.58 21.92
C ALA A 75 -18.83 8.05 20.47
N LYS A 76 -17.67 8.01 19.78
CA LYS A 76 -17.64 8.31 18.35
C LYS A 76 -18.57 7.29 17.68
N PRO A 77 -19.53 7.74 16.85
CA PRO A 77 -20.32 6.80 16.07
C PRO A 77 -19.35 5.93 15.28
N ALA A 78 -19.61 4.62 15.22
CA ALA A 78 -18.92 3.71 14.32
C ALA A 78 -18.78 4.42 12.97
N ARG A 79 -17.54 4.57 12.47
CA ARG A 79 -17.31 5.24 11.18
C ARG A 79 -18.25 4.58 10.19
N PRO A 80 -19.15 5.33 9.52
CA PRO A 80 -20.02 4.70 8.55
C PRO A 80 -19.11 4.02 7.53
N LYS A 81 -19.26 2.69 7.39
CA LYS A 81 -18.63 1.95 6.29
C LYS A 81 -18.87 2.76 5.02
N ALA A 82 -17.82 2.95 4.21
CA ALA A 82 -17.92 3.75 3.02
C ALA A 82 -19.17 3.33 2.24
N SER A 83 -20.02 4.30 1.90
CA SER A 83 -21.29 3.98 1.27
C SER A 83 -21.02 3.24 -0.04
N ARG A 84 -21.94 2.36 -0.46
CA ARG A 84 -21.78 1.59 -1.71
C ARG A 84 -21.46 2.49 -2.90
N GLU A 85 -21.98 3.71 -2.91
CA GLU A 85 -21.70 4.77 -3.88
C GLU A 85 -20.26 5.29 -3.82
N GLN A 86 -19.68 5.47 -2.62
CA GLN A 86 -18.28 5.87 -2.44
C GLN A 86 -17.32 4.77 -2.93
N VAL A 87 -17.61 3.51 -2.62
CA VAL A 87 -16.82 2.37 -3.11
C VAL A 87 -16.91 2.25 -4.63
N LEU A 88 -18.11 2.42 -5.21
CA LEU A 88 -18.30 2.46 -6.67
C LEU A 88 -17.53 3.61 -7.34
N ALA A 89 -17.52 4.79 -6.73
CA ALA A 89 -16.76 5.94 -7.22
C ALA A 89 -15.24 5.68 -7.17
N LEU A 90 -14.73 5.13 -6.07
CA LEU A 90 -13.31 4.77 -5.93
C LEU A 90 -12.89 3.69 -6.93
N LYS A 91 -13.72 2.66 -7.16
CA LYS A 91 -13.49 1.67 -8.22
C LYS A 91 -13.45 2.30 -9.61
N ALA A 92 -14.32 3.27 -9.89
CA ALA A 92 -14.32 3.99 -11.15
C ALA A 92 -13.04 4.85 -11.31
N GLU A 93 -12.55 5.48 -10.24
CA GLU A 93 -11.29 6.24 -10.25
C GLU A 93 -10.08 5.34 -10.46
N VAL A 94 -9.99 4.19 -9.77
CA VAL A 94 -8.94 3.18 -10.01
C VAL A 94 -8.92 2.77 -11.48
N ARG A 95 -10.09 2.42 -12.05
CA ARG A 95 -10.21 2.02 -13.45
C ARG A 95 -9.80 3.12 -14.44
N LYS A 96 -10.02 4.39 -14.11
CA LYS A 96 -9.54 5.52 -14.92
C LYS A 96 -8.02 5.67 -14.86
N CYS A 97 -7.44 5.52 -13.67
CA CYS A 97 -5.99 5.54 -13.50
C CYS A 97 -5.32 4.37 -14.25
N GLU A 98 -5.88 3.17 -14.19
CA GLU A 98 -5.41 2.00 -14.95
C GLU A 98 -5.39 2.27 -16.46
N GLN A 99 -6.48 2.77 -17.03
CA GLN A 99 -6.54 3.13 -18.46
C GLN A 99 -5.51 4.21 -18.84
N ARG A 100 -5.18 5.10 -17.91
CA ARG A 100 -4.20 6.17 -18.15
C ARG A 100 -2.77 5.62 -18.12
N VAL A 101 -2.47 4.71 -17.19
CA VAL A 101 -1.20 3.98 -17.14
C VAL A 101 -1.03 3.15 -18.42
N GLU A 102 -2.04 2.37 -18.80
CA GLU A 102 -2.03 1.53 -20.00
C GLU A 102 -1.72 2.36 -21.26
N LYS A 103 -2.42 3.47 -21.48
CA LYS A 103 -2.16 4.36 -22.63
C LYS A 103 -0.74 4.93 -22.64
N LEU A 104 -0.21 5.30 -21.48
CA LEU A 104 1.15 5.83 -21.36
C LEU A 104 2.20 4.74 -21.60
N GLN A 105 1.95 3.51 -21.16
CA GLN A 105 2.78 2.35 -21.48
C GLN A 105 2.77 2.06 -22.98
N GLU A 106 1.61 2.06 -23.64
CA GLU A 106 1.54 1.90 -25.10
C GLU A 106 2.32 2.99 -25.86
N MET A 107 2.25 4.23 -25.38
CA MET A 107 3.01 5.35 -25.96
C MET A 107 4.51 5.18 -25.74
N ARG A 108 4.92 4.75 -24.54
CA ARG A 108 6.32 4.43 -24.21
C ARG A 108 6.85 3.35 -25.14
N ASP A 109 6.12 2.26 -25.32
CA ASP A 109 6.58 1.12 -26.10
C ASP A 109 6.72 1.49 -27.58
N LYS A 110 5.78 2.27 -28.13
CA LYS A 110 5.89 2.82 -29.49
C LYS A 110 7.11 3.74 -29.65
N LEU A 111 7.45 4.53 -28.64
CA LEU A 111 8.63 5.39 -28.66
C LEU A 111 9.92 4.57 -28.48
N ALA A 112 9.91 3.54 -27.64
CA ALA A 112 11.03 2.63 -27.43
C ALA A 112 11.40 1.89 -28.72
N VAL A 113 10.41 1.41 -29.48
CA VAL A 113 10.65 0.79 -30.80
C VAL A 113 11.33 1.75 -31.77
N LYS A 114 10.92 3.04 -31.77
CA LYS A 114 11.55 4.06 -32.62
C LYS A 114 12.97 4.41 -32.17
N LEU A 115 13.21 4.44 -30.86
CA LEU A 115 14.54 4.68 -30.29
C LEU A 115 15.47 3.47 -30.43
N ALA A 116 14.93 2.26 -30.63
CA ALA A 116 15.73 1.05 -30.84
C ALA A 116 16.27 0.91 -32.27
N ASP A 117 15.85 1.76 -33.22
CA ASP A 117 16.32 1.72 -34.60
C ASP A 117 17.78 2.22 -34.70
N PRO A 118 18.75 1.38 -35.12
CA PRO A 118 20.15 1.78 -35.27
C PRO A 118 20.35 2.94 -36.26
N ALA A 119 19.45 3.11 -37.23
CA ALA A 119 19.51 4.20 -38.23
C ALA A 119 19.19 5.59 -37.63
N LEU A 120 18.67 5.64 -36.39
CA LEU A 120 18.40 6.89 -35.68
C LEU A 120 19.66 7.53 -35.07
N TYR A 121 20.74 6.75 -34.93
CA TYR A 121 22.00 7.16 -34.29
C TYR A 121 23.06 7.66 -35.28
N ASP A 122 22.71 7.78 -36.56
CA ASP A 122 23.59 8.38 -37.57
C ASP A 122 23.80 9.88 -37.30
N ASP A 123 25.00 10.38 -37.57
CA ASP A 123 25.41 11.77 -37.29
C ASP A 123 24.49 12.79 -37.97
N ALA A 124 23.89 12.42 -39.10
CA ALA A 124 22.93 13.23 -39.85
C ALA A 124 21.56 13.42 -39.16
N ARG A 125 21.21 12.61 -38.15
CA ARG A 125 19.90 12.65 -37.45
C ARG A 125 20.00 12.90 -35.94
N LYS A 126 21.14 13.38 -35.44
CA LYS A 126 21.34 13.72 -34.02
C LYS A 126 20.28 14.68 -33.45
N GLY A 127 19.75 15.60 -34.26
CA GLY A 127 18.68 16.51 -33.85
C GLY A 127 17.34 15.80 -33.59
N ASP A 128 16.98 14.83 -34.42
CA ASP A 128 15.79 14.00 -34.22
C ASP A 128 15.94 13.10 -32.97
N LEU A 129 17.14 12.55 -32.75
CA LEU A 129 17.44 11.71 -31.59
C LEU A 129 17.20 12.43 -30.25
N ASP A 130 17.63 13.69 -30.12
CA ASP A 130 17.40 14.50 -28.92
C ASP A 130 15.90 14.75 -28.68
N VAL A 131 15.16 15.05 -29.74
CA VAL A 131 13.70 15.25 -29.68
C VAL A 131 12.97 13.98 -29.24
N TRP A 132 13.37 12.81 -29.77
CA TRP A 132 12.74 11.53 -29.38
C TRP A 132 13.11 11.12 -27.96
N ASN A 133 14.35 11.32 -27.52
CA ASN A 133 14.75 11.07 -26.13
C ASN A 133 14.00 11.98 -25.15
N ARG A 134 13.83 13.27 -25.48
CA ARG A 134 13.06 14.19 -24.66
C ARG A 134 11.58 13.79 -24.55
N LYS A 135 10.97 13.38 -25.67
CA LYS A 135 9.59 12.85 -25.67
C LYS A 135 9.46 11.56 -24.85
N TYR A 136 10.46 10.68 -24.94
CA TYR A 136 10.50 9.45 -24.14
C TYR A 136 10.60 9.76 -22.64
N ALA A 137 11.49 10.68 -22.25
CA ALA A 137 11.62 11.13 -20.86
C ALA A 137 10.30 11.74 -20.33
N GLU A 138 9.61 12.57 -21.12
CA GLU A 138 8.32 13.15 -20.75
C GLU A 138 7.23 12.08 -20.56
N VAL A 139 7.21 11.06 -21.43
CA VAL A 139 6.27 9.93 -21.30
C VAL A 139 6.59 9.08 -20.07
N MET A 140 7.87 8.85 -19.77
CA MET A 140 8.29 8.13 -18.56
C MET A 140 7.90 8.90 -17.28
N GLU A 141 8.15 10.20 -17.21
CA GLU A 141 7.71 11.04 -16.07
C GLU A 141 6.17 11.10 -15.96
N GLY A 142 5.48 11.10 -17.10
CA GLY A 142 4.03 10.98 -17.16
C GLY A 142 3.53 9.64 -16.60
N LEU A 143 4.21 8.55 -16.94
CA LEU A 143 3.91 7.20 -16.48
C LEU A 143 4.11 7.08 -14.97
N ASP A 144 5.25 7.51 -14.44
CA ASP A 144 5.54 7.47 -13.00
C ASP A 144 4.47 8.21 -12.18
N ARG A 145 4.04 9.38 -12.66
CA ARG A 145 2.95 10.14 -12.02
C ARG A 145 1.60 9.42 -12.10
N ALA A 146 1.31 8.77 -13.23
CA ALA A 146 0.08 8.01 -13.40
C ALA A 146 0.05 6.76 -12.52
N GLU A 147 1.18 6.07 -12.38
CA GLU A 147 1.34 4.91 -11.49
C GLU A 147 1.24 5.30 -10.02
N ALA A 148 1.84 6.41 -9.61
CA ALA A 148 1.70 6.95 -8.25
C ALA A 148 0.23 7.31 -7.93
N LEU A 149 -0.50 7.90 -8.87
CA LEU A 149 -1.92 8.19 -8.73
C LEU A 149 -2.76 6.91 -8.65
N TRP A 150 -2.47 5.92 -9.49
CA TRP A 150 -3.15 4.62 -9.45
C TRP A 150 -2.95 3.93 -8.10
N MET A 151 -1.72 3.85 -7.60
CA MET A 151 -1.40 3.28 -6.29
C MET A 151 -2.14 3.99 -5.16
N SER A 152 -2.21 5.33 -5.19
CA SER A 152 -2.98 6.10 -4.21
C SER A 152 -4.49 5.85 -4.31
N SER A 153 -5.04 5.65 -5.51
CA SER A 153 -6.45 5.31 -5.70
C SER A 153 -6.79 3.91 -5.21
N VAL A 154 -5.87 2.94 -5.38
CA VAL A 154 -6.02 1.57 -4.88
C VAL A 154 -5.98 1.55 -3.34
N ASP A 155 -5.01 2.21 -2.73
CA ASP A 155 -4.93 2.35 -1.26
C ASP A 155 -6.19 3.03 -0.67
N ALA A 156 -6.74 4.04 -1.35
CA ALA A 156 -7.99 4.67 -0.95
C ALA A 156 -9.19 3.71 -1.05
N LEU A 157 -9.23 2.85 -2.07
CA LEU A 157 -10.26 1.83 -2.23
C LEU A 157 -10.16 0.76 -1.14
N GLU A 158 -8.97 0.25 -0.85
CA GLU A 158 -8.75 -0.75 0.21
C GLU A 158 -9.16 -0.22 1.59
N LYS A 159 -8.82 1.04 1.89
CA LYS A 159 -9.24 1.73 3.13
C LYS A 159 -10.75 1.94 3.23
N ALA A 160 -11.44 2.00 2.10
CA ALA A 160 -12.90 2.14 2.04
C ALA A 160 -13.64 0.79 2.14
N GLU A 161 -12.99 -0.31 1.75
CA GLU A 161 -13.54 -1.67 1.82
C GLU A 161 -13.31 -2.37 3.18
N LYS A 162 -12.33 -1.90 3.98
CA LYS A 162 -12.10 -2.30 5.39
C LYS A 162 -13.06 -1.59 6.35
#